data_AF-A0A0B2PMK2-F1
#
_entry.id   AF-A0A0B2PMK2-F1
#
_cell.length_a   1.000
_cell.length_b   1.000
_cell.length_c   1.000
_cell.angle_alpha   90.00
_cell.angle_beta   90.00
_cell.angle_gamma   90.00
#
_symmetry.space_group_name_H-M   'P 1'
#
loop_
_entity.id
_entity.type
_entity.pdbx_description
1 polymer ?
#
loop_
_entity_poly.entity_id
_entity_poly.type
_entity_poly.pdbx_seq_one_letter_code
_entity_poly.pdbx_strand_id
1 'polypeptide(L)'
;MAKFYLMSARLIFCTAASSTKLFTDGMTPVEFLVIDVKSQVSQEAEYGSSLFERLVSLGHKKHLLNVQYRMHPSISVFPNKEFYEKQISDALFVREMSYNRRSLEGKMYDSYSFINIAKGNTVGRTWPRLLLFARLLKALKMRVFQGQTKDTKVVTGEGWEYIEIAREQQYEL
;
A
#
# COMPACT_ATOMS: atom_id res chain seq x y z
N MET A 1 -8.54 16.80 32.51
CA MET A 1 -7.15 16.45 32.12
C MET A 1 -6.91 16.56 30.62
N ALA A 2 -7.63 15.82 29.76
CA ALA A 2 -7.42 15.85 28.30
C ALA A 2 -7.48 17.26 27.65
N LYS A 3 -8.44 18.10 28.07
CA LYS A 3 -8.59 19.48 27.60
C LYS A 3 -7.34 20.35 27.78
N PHE A 4 -6.58 20.15 28.87
CA PHE A 4 -5.36 20.91 29.14
C PHE A 4 -4.24 20.57 28.14
N TYR A 5 -4.10 19.29 27.79
CA TYR A 5 -3.12 18.84 26.80
C TYR A 5 -3.48 19.34 25.39
N LEU A 6 -4.77 19.36 25.04
CA LEU A 6 -5.21 19.88 23.74
C LEU A 6 -4.97 21.38 23.58
N MET A 7 -5.14 22.18 24.65
CA MET A 7 -4.91 23.62 24.60
C MET A 7 -3.42 24.02 24.53
N SER A 8 -2.52 23.12 24.90
CA SER A 8 -1.06 23.33 24.86
C SER A 8 -0.38 22.64 23.67
N ALA A 9 -1.09 21.74 22.98
CA ALA A 9 -0.57 21.03 21.83
C ALA A 9 -0.34 21.98 20.66
N ARG A 10 0.84 21.88 20.04
CA ARG A 10 1.21 22.62 18.82
C ARG A 10 0.92 21.85 17.54
N LEU A 11 0.74 20.53 17.66
CA LEU A 11 0.46 19.62 16.56
C LEU A 11 -0.47 18.53 17.06
N ILE A 12 -1.54 18.25 16.32
CA ILE A 12 -2.56 17.27 16.67
C ILE A 12 -2.74 16.32 15.50
N PHE A 13 -2.57 15.03 15.76
CA PHE A 13 -2.86 13.97 14.80
C PHE A 13 -4.15 13.27 15.21
N CYS A 14 -5.12 13.25 14.32
CA CYS A 14 -6.37 12.52 14.50
C CYS A 14 -6.94 12.11 13.14
N THR A 15 -7.86 11.15 13.13
CA THR A 15 -8.60 10.80 11.91
C THR A 15 -9.70 11.82 11.65
N ALA A 16 -10.11 11.99 10.39
CA ALA A 16 -11.19 12.92 10.02
C ALA A 16 -12.50 12.65 10.79
N ALA A 17 -12.81 11.39 11.11
CA ALA A 17 -14.00 11.05 11.91
C ALA A 17 -13.86 11.50 13.38
N SER A 18 -12.66 11.39 13.96
CA SER A 18 -12.41 11.75 15.35
C SER A 18 -12.19 13.24 15.58
N SER A 19 -11.84 14.01 14.55
CA SER A 19 -11.60 15.45 14.66
C SER A 19 -12.83 16.24 15.09
N THR A 20 -14.04 15.73 14.86
CA THR A 20 -15.30 16.32 15.35
C THR A 20 -15.32 16.50 16.88
N LYS A 21 -14.64 15.64 17.62
CA LYS A 21 -14.53 15.71 19.09
C LYS A 21 -13.64 16.86 19.58
N LEU A 22 -12.77 17.39 18.71
CA LEU A 22 -11.91 18.53 19.06
C LEU A 22 -12.75 19.81 19.24
N PHE A 23 -13.84 19.95 18.48
CA PHE A 23 -14.74 21.10 18.60
C PHE A 23 -15.54 21.03 19.92
N THR A 24 -16.01 19.84 20.30
CA THR A 24 -16.80 19.65 21.54
C THR A 24 -15.99 19.91 22.80
N ASP A 25 -14.67 19.74 22.76
CA ASP A 25 -13.79 19.94 23.92
C ASP A 25 -13.38 21.41 24.15
N GLY A 26 -13.88 22.34 23.32
CA GLY A 26 -13.64 23.78 23.44
C GLY A 26 -12.23 24.19 23.01
N MET A 27 -11.72 23.54 21.97
CA MET A 27 -10.42 23.84 21.37
C MET A 27 -10.49 25.13 20.54
N THR A 28 -9.41 25.89 20.49
CA THR A 28 -9.32 27.11 19.66
C THR A 28 -9.32 26.76 18.17
N PRO A 29 -9.79 27.66 17.29
CA PRO A 29 -9.69 27.43 15.85
C PRO A 29 -8.24 27.11 15.44
N VAL A 30 -8.07 26.05 14.65
CA VAL A 30 -6.76 25.63 14.15
C VAL A 30 -6.40 26.52 12.96
N GLU A 31 -5.21 27.14 12.99
CA GLU A 31 -4.74 28.05 11.93
C GLU A 31 -4.42 27.29 10.63
N PHE A 32 -3.83 26.10 10.75
CA PHE A 32 -3.42 25.26 9.63
C PHE A 32 -3.92 23.83 9.78
N LEU A 33 -4.64 23.35 8.76
CA LEU A 33 -5.12 21.98 8.68
C LEU A 33 -4.42 21.26 7.54
N VAL A 34 -3.76 20.15 7.86
CA VAL A 34 -3.23 19.21 6.88
C VAL A 34 -4.11 17.97 6.89
N ILE A 35 -4.62 17.58 5.72
CA ILE A 35 -5.41 16.37 5.54
C ILE A 35 -4.58 15.42 4.68
N ASP A 36 -4.19 14.31 5.29
CA ASP A 36 -3.66 13.15 4.60
C ASP A 36 -4.76 12.08 4.55
N VAL A 37 -4.71 11.20 3.55
CA VAL A 37 -5.61 10.04 3.33
C VAL A 37 -6.82 10.23 2.39
N LYS A 38 -6.96 9.26 1.47
CA LYS A 38 -8.16 8.93 0.69
C LYS A 38 -9.01 7.93 1.48
N SER A 39 -10.23 8.29 1.87
CA SER A 39 -11.14 7.39 2.61
C SER A 39 -11.74 6.33 1.68
N GLN A 40 -11.64 5.05 2.06
CA GLN A 40 -12.29 3.94 1.38
C GLN A 40 -13.82 4.00 1.52
N VAL A 41 -14.31 4.45 2.69
CA VAL A 41 -15.74 4.66 2.97
C VAL A 41 -16.37 5.70 2.02
N SER A 42 -15.58 6.67 1.55
CA SER A 42 -16.06 7.67 0.57
C SER A 42 -16.27 7.08 -0.83
N GLN A 43 -15.59 5.98 -1.17
CA GLN A 43 -15.78 5.30 -2.47
C GLN A 43 -17.07 4.49 -2.48
N GLU A 44 -17.42 3.84 -1.35
CA GLU A 44 -18.62 3.00 -1.21
C GLU A 44 -19.91 3.83 -1.14
N ALA A 45 -19.85 5.05 -0.61
CA ALA A 45 -21.02 5.92 -0.42
C ALA A 45 -21.39 6.76 -1.66
N GLU A 46 -20.94 6.40 -2.87
CA GLU A 46 -21.18 7.11 -4.14
C GLU A 46 -20.72 8.60 -4.17
N TYR A 47 -20.05 9.07 -3.13
CA TYR A 47 -19.24 10.31 -3.14
C TYR A 47 -17.93 10.06 -3.88
N GLY A 48 -18.04 9.63 -5.15
CA GLY A 48 -16.98 9.08 -5.99
C GLY A 48 -15.84 10.04 -6.36
N SER A 49 -15.76 11.21 -5.71
CA SER A 49 -14.67 12.17 -5.87
C SER A 49 -14.25 12.73 -4.52
N SER A 50 -13.02 12.43 -4.13
CA SER A 50 -12.35 13.04 -2.97
C SER A 50 -12.28 14.57 -3.11
N LEU A 51 -12.14 15.28 -1.98
CA LEU A 51 -11.93 16.74 -2.00
C LEU A 51 -10.73 17.12 -2.87
N PHE A 52 -9.65 16.34 -2.82
CA PHE A 52 -8.46 16.57 -3.65
C PHE A 52 -8.79 16.46 -5.14
N GLU A 53 -9.49 15.40 -5.57
CA GLU A 53 -9.92 15.24 -6.95
C GLU A 53 -10.81 16.41 -7.42
N ARG A 54 -11.72 16.90 -6.56
CA ARG A 54 -12.55 18.09 -6.86
C ARG A 54 -11.75 19.39 -6.96
N LEU A 55 -10.74 19.59 -6.11
CA LEU A 55 -9.88 20.78 -6.20
C LEU A 55 -9.06 20.76 -7.50
N VAL A 56 -8.51 19.60 -7.86
CA VAL A 56 -7.78 19.45 -9.12
C VAL A 56 -8.71 19.70 -10.33
N SER A 57 -9.95 19.21 -10.31
CA SER A 57 -10.91 19.46 -11.40
C SER A 57 -11.34 20.93 -11.51
N LEU A 58 -11.34 21.67 -10.40
CA LEU A 58 -11.52 23.13 -10.37
C LEU A 58 -10.28 23.92 -10.84
N GLY A 59 -9.20 23.24 -11.22
CA GLY A 59 -7.99 23.87 -11.75
C GLY A 59 -6.92 24.20 -10.70
N HIS A 60 -7.08 23.75 -9.45
CA HIS A 60 -5.99 23.87 -8.48
C HIS A 60 -4.80 23.00 -8.90
N LYS A 61 -3.61 23.58 -8.83
CA LYS A 61 -2.36 22.88 -9.18
C LYS A 61 -2.08 21.78 -8.18
N LYS A 62 -1.83 20.57 -8.68
CA LYS A 62 -1.26 19.47 -7.89
C LYS A 62 0.25 19.42 -8.05
N HIS A 63 0.93 19.06 -6.98
CA HIS A 63 2.37 18.79 -6.99
C HIS A 63 2.60 17.28 -6.88
N LEU A 64 3.24 16.69 -7.88
CA LEU A 64 3.61 15.28 -7.87
C LEU A 64 4.94 15.11 -7.12
N LEU A 65 4.95 14.26 -6.09
CA LEU A 65 6.19 13.76 -5.49
C LEU A 65 6.80 12.74 -6.44
N ASN A 66 7.88 13.12 -7.11
CA ASN A 66 8.41 12.40 -8.27
C ASN A 66 9.59 11.47 -7.96
N VAL A 67 9.90 11.21 -6.69
CA VAL A 67 10.96 10.27 -6.29
C VAL A 67 10.32 9.17 -5.44
N GLN A 68 10.51 7.91 -5.83
CA GLN A 68 10.04 6.75 -5.08
C GLN A 68 11.17 6.12 -4.26
N TYR A 69 10.84 5.74 -3.04
CA TYR A 69 11.79 5.36 -1.99
C TYR A 69 11.64 3.91 -1.51
N ARG A 70 10.86 3.07 -2.22
CA ARG A 70 10.41 1.78 -1.66
C ARG A 70 10.55 0.59 -2.59
N MET A 71 10.30 0.77 -3.88
CA MET A 71 10.27 -0.31 -4.85
C MET A 71 11.64 -0.45 -5.51
N HIS A 72 12.07 -1.68 -5.79
CA HIS A 72 13.19 -1.88 -6.70
C HIS A 72 12.82 -1.37 -8.11
N PRO A 73 13.74 -0.77 -8.89
CA PRO A 73 13.46 -0.22 -10.22
C PRO A 73 12.71 -1.16 -11.17
N SER A 74 13.00 -2.47 -11.14
CA SER A 74 12.30 -3.45 -11.99
C SER A 74 10.79 -3.52 -11.69
N ILE A 75 10.38 -3.29 -10.44
CA ILE A 75 8.97 -3.25 -10.02
C ILE A 75 8.38 -1.89 -10.37
N SER A 76 9.07 -0.80 -10.06
CA SER A 76 8.55 0.57 -10.24
C SER A 76 8.27 0.93 -11.70
N VAL A 77 8.95 0.28 -12.66
CA VAL A 77 8.76 0.50 -14.10
C VAL A 77 7.30 0.36 -14.53
N PHE A 78 6.60 -0.68 -14.08
CA PHE A 78 5.21 -0.91 -14.52
C PHE A 78 4.25 0.16 -13.96
N PRO A 79 4.15 0.40 -12.63
CA PRO A 79 3.26 1.42 -12.09
C PRO A 79 3.59 2.82 -12.59
N ASN A 80 4.88 3.15 -12.72
CA ASN A 80 5.32 4.46 -13.22
C ASN A 80 4.83 4.72 -14.66
N LYS A 81 4.91 3.70 -15.52
CA LYS A 81 4.40 3.79 -16.89
C LYS A 81 2.87 3.87 -16.92
N GLU A 82 2.19 3.02 -16.17
CA GLU A 82 0.72 2.85 -16.26
C GLU A 82 -0.05 3.98 -15.59
N PHE A 83 0.43 4.49 -14.45
CA PHE A 83 -0.34 5.41 -13.61
C PHE A 83 0.29 6.80 -13.46
N TYR A 84 1.56 6.97 -13.81
CA TYR A 84 2.31 8.21 -13.54
C TYR A 84 3.02 8.80 -14.76
N GLU A 85 2.68 8.37 -15.98
CA GLU A 85 3.24 8.92 -17.23
C GLU A 85 4.77 8.96 -17.27
N LYS A 86 5.44 8.02 -16.57
CA LYS A 86 6.90 7.96 -16.41
C LYS A 86 7.52 9.16 -15.68
N GLN A 87 6.74 9.91 -14.91
CA GLN A 87 7.21 11.08 -14.17
C GLN A 87 7.91 10.72 -12.85
N ILE A 88 7.82 9.47 -12.37
CA ILE A 88 8.50 9.02 -11.15
C ILE A 88 9.94 8.59 -11.45
N SER A 89 10.84 8.89 -10.53
CA SER A 89 12.26 8.50 -10.52
C SER A 89 12.57 7.64 -9.31
N ASP A 90 13.54 6.74 -9.43
CA ASP A 90 13.96 5.86 -8.34
C ASP A 90 15.10 6.49 -7.53
N ALA A 91 14.97 6.49 -6.20
CA ALA A 91 16.04 6.92 -5.31
C ALA A 91 17.29 6.03 -5.42
N LEU A 92 18.47 6.54 -5.05
CA LEU A 92 19.73 5.80 -5.22
C LEU A 92 19.78 4.51 -4.40
N PHE A 93 19.29 4.54 -3.15
CA PHE A 93 19.37 3.39 -2.25
C PHE A 93 18.46 2.23 -2.69
N VAL A 94 17.39 2.46 -3.47
CA VAL A 94 16.55 1.35 -3.99
C VAL A 94 17.27 0.50 -5.04
N ARG A 95 18.45 0.96 -5.49
CA ARG A 95 19.32 0.28 -6.46
C ARG A 95 20.41 -0.56 -5.78
N GLU A 96 20.50 -0.50 -4.45
CA GLU A 96 21.52 -1.22 -3.70
C GLU A 96 21.30 -2.74 -3.74
N MET A 97 22.37 -3.51 -3.49
CA MET A 97 22.32 -4.98 -3.45
C MET A 97 21.32 -5.52 -2.41
N SER A 98 20.98 -4.75 -1.38
CA SER A 98 19.95 -5.07 -0.39
C SER A 98 18.58 -5.32 -1.03
N TYR A 99 18.30 -4.69 -2.17
CA TYR A 99 17.09 -4.88 -2.99
C TYR A 99 17.21 -6.04 -3.99
N ASN A 100 18.42 -6.47 -4.33
CA ASN A 100 18.69 -7.57 -5.26
C ASN A 100 18.72 -8.95 -4.57
N ARG A 101 17.78 -9.18 -3.64
CA ARG A 101 17.67 -10.47 -2.95
C ARG A 101 16.89 -11.47 -3.79
N ARG A 102 17.61 -12.32 -4.53
CA ARG A 102 17.08 -13.54 -5.16
C ARG A 102 16.51 -14.47 -4.10
N SER A 103 15.21 -14.38 -3.89
CA SER A 103 14.50 -15.20 -2.89
C SER A 103 13.99 -16.53 -3.49
N LEU A 104 14.13 -16.71 -4.80
CA LEU A 104 13.77 -17.91 -5.56
C LEU A 104 14.91 -18.26 -6.51
N GLU A 105 15.33 -19.53 -6.50
CA GLU A 105 16.28 -20.07 -7.47
C GLU A 105 15.54 -20.30 -8.81
N GLY A 106 15.86 -19.51 -9.85
CA GLY A 106 15.28 -19.67 -11.20
C GLY A 106 15.45 -18.44 -12.11
N LYS A 107 15.18 -18.60 -13.42
CA LYS A 107 15.15 -17.52 -14.43
C LYS A 107 13.91 -16.61 -14.30
N MET A 108 13.61 -16.14 -13.10
CA MET A 108 12.45 -15.27 -12.86
C MET A 108 12.90 -13.81 -12.75
N TYR A 109 11.97 -12.86 -12.95
CA TYR A 109 12.27 -11.42 -12.84
C TYR A 109 12.88 -11.15 -11.45
N ASP A 110 14.16 -10.79 -11.40
CA ASP A 110 15.04 -10.79 -10.20
C ASP A 110 14.33 -10.41 -8.88
N SER A 111 13.49 -9.38 -8.91
CA SER A 111 12.85 -8.76 -7.75
C SER A 111 11.36 -9.10 -7.54
N TYR A 112 10.69 -9.78 -8.48
CA TYR A 112 9.27 -10.16 -8.37
C TYR A 112 8.89 -11.34 -9.28
N SER A 113 7.80 -12.06 -9.03
CA SER A 113 7.46 -13.24 -9.83
C SER A 113 5.97 -13.47 -9.93
N PHE A 114 5.49 -13.74 -11.15
CA PHE A 114 4.13 -14.18 -11.39
C PHE A 114 4.08 -15.71 -11.39
N ILE A 115 3.24 -16.26 -10.50
CA ILE A 115 3.01 -17.70 -10.42
C ILE A 115 1.63 -17.96 -10.99
N ASN A 116 1.58 -18.54 -12.19
CA ASN A 116 0.33 -19.02 -12.76
C ASN A 116 -0.09 -20.29 -12.02
N ILE A 117 -1.23 -20.22 -11.32
CA ILE A 117 -1.85 -21.37 -10.68
C ILE A 117 -2.82 -21.96 -11.69
N ALA A 118 -2.41 -23.01 -12.39
CA ALA A 118 -3.28 -23.70 -13.34
C ALA A 118 -4.63 -24.06 -12.70
N LYS A 119 -5.73 -23.86 -13.43
CA LYS A 119 -7.05 -24.39 -13.05
C LYS A 119 -6.93 -25.89 -12.91
N GLY A 120 -6.84 -26.39 -11.68
CA GLY A 120 -7.08 -27.80 -11.41
C GLY A 120 -8.47 -28.14 -11.91
N ASN A 121 -8.60 -29.20 -12.71
CA ASN A 121 -9.89 -29.73 -13.14
C ASN A 121 -10.62 -30.28 -11.90
N THR A 122 -11.39 -29.43 -11.21
CA THR A 122 -12.20 -29.86 -10.06
C THR A 122 -13.66 -29.84 -10.46
N VAL A 123 -14.14 -30.99 -10.91
CA VAL A 123 -15.56 -31.30 -10.94
C VAL A 123 -16.08 -31.21 -9.49
N GLY A 124 -16.88 -30.18 -9.22
CA GLY A 124 -17.67 -30.06 -8.00
C GLY A 124 -16.91 -29.58 -6.75
N ARG A 125 -17.46 -28.54 -6.12
CA ARG A 125 -17.09 -27.89 -4.84
C ARG A 125 -16.12 -26.72 -4.97
N THR A 126 -16.50 -25.61 -4.36
CA THR A 126 -15.86 -24.28 -4.34
C THR A 126 -14.67 -24.19 -3.38
N TRP A 127 -14.48 -25.19 -2.52
CA TRP A 127 -13.45 -25.30 -1.48
C TRP A 127 -12.00 -25.67 -1.92
N PRO A 128 -11.72 -26.31 -3.08
CA PRO A 128 -10.37 -26.70 -3.49
C PRO A 128 -9.42 -25.52 -3.75
N ARG A 129 -9.95 -24.37 -4.20
CA ARG A 129 -9.15 -23.21 -4.59
C ARG A 129 -8.47 -22.53 -3.40
N LEU A 130 -9.21 -22.30 -2.32
CA LEU A 130 -8.69 -21.74 -1.06
C LEU A 130 -7.66 -22.67 -0.40
N LEU A 131 -7.90 -23.99 -0.43
CA LEU A 131 -6.96 -24.95 0.14
C LEU A 131 -5.66 -25.03 -0.69
N LEU A 132 -5.75 -25.05 -2.02
CA LEU A 132 -4.58 -24.99 -2.89
C LEU A 132 -3.81 -23.69 -2.69
N PHE A 133 -4.52 -22.56 -2.59
CA PHE A 133 -3.98 -21.24 -2.33
C PHE A 133 -3.25 -21.17 -0.98
N ALA A 134 -3.89 -21.66 0.09
CA ALA A 134 -3.27 -21.73 1.41
C ALA A 134 -2.05 -22.65 1.44
N ARG A 135 -2.08 -23.79 0.73
CA ARG A 135 -0.93 -24.70 0.60
C ARG A 135 0.21 -24.06 -0.18
N LEU A 136 -0.09 -23.33 -1.26
CA LEU A 136 0.89 -22.61 -2.06
C LEU A 136 1.52 -21.47 -1.26
N LEU A 137 0.72 -20.66 -0.57
CA LEU A 137 1.22 -19.61 0.33
C LEU A 137 2.08 -20.20 1.44
N LYS A 138 1.67 -21.31 2.06
CA LYS A 138 2.47 -22.00 3.08
C LYS A 138 3.79 -22.51 2.50
N ALA A 139 3.78 -23.12 1.32
CA ALA A 139 4.99 -23.62 0.66
C ALA A 139 5.94 -22.48 0.24
N LEU A 140 5.41 -21.39 -0.31
CA LEU A 140 6.17 -20.19 -0.66
C LEU A 140 6.75 -19.53 0.59
N LYS A 141 5.96 -19.41 1.66
CA LYS A 141 6.42 -18.86 2.94
C LYS A 141 7.59 -19.67 3.51
N MET A 142 7.51 -20.99 3.42
CA MET A 142 8.59 -21.88 3.87
C MET A 142 9.83 -21.80 2.97
N ARG A 143 9.66 -21.81 1.64
CA ARG A 143 10.78 -21.83 0.67
C ARG A 143 11.46 -20.48 0.48
N VAL A 144 10.70 -19.42 0.31
CA VAL A 144 11.18 -18.08 -0.07
C VAL A 144 11.67 -17.30 1.15
N PHE A 145 10.99 -17.47 2.28
CA PHE A 145 11.25 -16.66 3.47
C PHE A 145 11.94 -17.45 4.57
N GLN A 146 12.31 -18.73 4.35
CA GLN A 146 12.92 -19.60 5.36
C GLN A 146 12.14 -19.59 6.69
N GLY A 147 10.81 -19.42 6.63
CA GLY A 147 9.96 -19.29 7.81
C GLY A 147 9.93 -17.90 8.47
N GLN A 148 10.65 -16.90 7.97
CA GLN A 148 10.54 -15.52 8.45
C GLN A 148 9.18 -14.91 8.07
N THR A 149 8.57 -14.21 9.04
CA THR A 149 7.20 -13.70 8.92
C THR A 149 7.10 -12.17 9.04
N LYS A 150 8.14 -11.49 9.53
CA LYS A 150 8.06 -10.08 9.94
C LYS A 150 7.89 -9.12 8.76
N ASP A 151 8.53 -9.41 7.63
CA ASP A 151 8.58 -8.50 6.46
C ASP A 151 7.71 -8.98 5.29
N THR A 152 6.83 -9.97 5.54
CA THR A 152 6.00 -10.59 4.49
C THR A 152 4.53 -10.28 4.75
N LYS A 153 3.93 -9.52 3.83
CA LYS A 153 2.48 -9.34 3.77
C LYS A 153 1.90 -10.09 2.58
N VAL A 154 0.76 -10.73 2.80
CA VAL A 154 -0.03 -11.36 1.74
C VAL A 154 -1.26 -10.50 1.54
N VAL A 155 -1.45 -10.01 0.31
CA VAL A 155 -2.62 -9.22 -0.08
C VAL A 155 -3.50 -10.10 -0.96
N THR A 156 -4.80 -10.14 -0.67
CA THR A 156 -5.80 -10.87 -1.45
C THR A 156 -6.98 -9.95 -1.73
N GLY A 157 -7.43 -9.86 -2.98
CA GLY A 157 -8.71 -9.24 -3.32
C GLY A 157 -9.73 -10.31 -3.72
N GLU A 158 -11.02 -10.00 -3.60
CA GLU A 158 -12.06 -10.82 -4.20
C GLU A 158 -11.91 -10.83 -5.74
N GLY A 159 -11.88 -12.02 -6.35
CA GLY A 159 -11.84 -12.18 -7.81
C GLY A 159 -10.45 -12.33 -8.47
N TRP A 160 -9.34 -12.24 -7.74
CA TRP A 160 -7.99 -12.31 -8.34
C TRP A 160 -7.52 -13.75 -8.64
N GLU A 161 -6.92 -13.96 -9.82
CA GLU A 161 -6.36 -15.26 -10.25
C GLU A 161 -4.86 -15.43 -9.92
N TYR A 162 -4.19 -14.42 -9.36
CA TYR A 162 -2.74 -14.41 -9.13
C TYR A 162 -2.38 -13.91 -7.73
N ILE A 163 -1.20 -14.29 -7.25
CA ILE A 163 -0.62 -13.85 -5.96
C ILE A 163 0.54 -12.90 -6.25
N GLU A 164 0.48 -11.71 -5.70
CA GLU A 164 1.62 -10.79 -5.67
C GLU A 164 2.29 -10.88 -4.30
N ILE A 165 3.57 -11.24 -4.28
CA ILE A 165 4.36 -11.32 -3.05
C ILE A 165 5.39 -10.19 -3.11
N ALA A 166 5.14 -9.14 -2.34
CA ALA A 166 6.08 -8.04 -2.14
C ALA A 166 6.58 -8.05 -0.68
N ARG A 167 7.89 -7.93 -0.48
CA ARG A 167 8.44 -7.64 0.86
C ARG A 167 8.20 -6.18 1.21
N GLU A 168 7.81 -5.93 2.44
CA GLU A 168 7.78 -4.58 3.01
C GLU A 168 8.98 -4.46 3.96
N GLN A 169 9.90 -3.56 3.65
CA GLN A 169 10.97 -3.20 4.58
C GLN A 169 10.58 -1.93 5.34
N GLN A 170 10.64 -1.99 6.67
CA GLN A 170 10.59 -0.82 7.53
C GLN A 170 11.93 -0.09 7.47
N TYR A 171 11.89 1.23 7.36
CA TYR A 171 13.03 2.09 7.66
C TYR A 171 12.90 2.57 9.11
N GLU A 172 13.96 2.38 9.89
CA GLU A 172 14.17 3.21 11.09
C GLU A 172 14.83 4.52 10.62
N LEU A 173 14.25 5.64 11.03
CA LEU A 173 14.78 6.99 10.83
C LEU A 173 15.85 7.30 11.88
#